data_AF-A0A1Z5KP51-F1
#
_entry.id   AF-A0A1Z5KP51-F1
#
_cell.length_a   1.000
_cell.length_b   1.000
_cell.length_c   1.000
_cell.angle_alpha   90.00
_cell.angle_beta   90.00
_cell.angle_gamma   90.00
#
_symmetry.space_group_name_H-M   'P 1'
#
loop_
_entity.id
_entity.type
_entity.pdbx_description
1 polymer ?
#
loop_
_entity_poly.entity_id
_entity_poly.type
_entity_poly.pdbx_seq_one_letter_code
_entity_poly.pdbx_strand_id
1 'polypeptide(L)'
;MTDSSHHSSSNNSSGKDGSFSNTSGVTYSSNKTPEELAAEDKLVRYSRFCVALTLLISAATLSTVCYFAFRNEEEKHFEGEFHILSDELIRLSQRKFNELLSEMHEITTSTTSVLTAIQAQWPQVTIPYFQEQGEAFRSLSHTELMIFTPNVNDAEEWEQYSQSESGIAN
;
A
#
# COMPACT_ATOMS: atom_id res chain seq x y z
N MET A 1 -52.89 14.96 -46.03
CA MET A 1 -53.80 15.96 -46.62
C MET A 1 -55.11 15.91 -45.84
N THR A 2 -55.66 17.07 -45.49
CA THR A 2 -56.95 17.34 -44.80
C THR A 2 -57.06 16.79 -43.37
N ASP A 3 -56.78 17.53 -42.30
CA ASP A 3 -57.37 18.77 -41.73
C ASP A 3 -58.70 18.56 -40.98
N SER A 4 -58.70 19.02 -39.71
CA SER A 4 -59.83 19.36 -38.84
C SER A 4 -60.75 18.19 -38.39
N SER A 5 -61.19 18.04 -37.14
CA SER A 5 -61.63 19.04 -36.17
C SER A 5 -61.94 18.33 -34.84
N HIS A 6 -61.46 18.84 -33.71
CA HIS A 6 -62.10 18.60 -32.41
C HIS A 6 -62.26 19.92 -31.68
N HIS A 7 -63.52 20.33 -31.54
CA HIS A 7 -63.93 21.46 -30.71
C HIS A 7 -65.07 20.99 -29.80
N SER A 8 -65.09 21.57 -28.59
CA SER A 8 -66.17 21.56 -27.61
C SER A 8 -66.20 20.35 -26.67
N SER A 9 -66.48 20.45 -25.38
CA SER A 9 -66.61 21.54 -24.39
C SER A 9 -67.01 20.86 -23.08
N SER A 10 -66.89 21.60 -21.96
CA SER A 10 -67.56 21.36 -20.67
C SER A 10 -66.88 20.30 -19.77
N ASN A 11 -66.73 20.43 -18.46
CA ASN A 11 -67.48 21.18 -17.44
C ASN A 11 -66.54 21.45 -16.25
N ASN A 12 -66.50 22.68 -15.71
CA ASN A 12 -67.27 23.13 -14.55
C ASN A 12 -66.96 22.39 -13.24
N SER A 13 -66.31 23.09 -12.29
CA SER A 13 -66.62 22.94 -10.87
C SER A 13 -66.25 24.20 -10.07
N SER A 14 -67.30 24.92 -9.69
CA SER A 14 -67.53 25.48 -8.35
C SER A 14 -66.42 26.30 -7.70
N GLY A 15 -66.57 27.63 -7.84
CA GLY A 15 -66.87 28.51 -6.70
C GLY A 15 -66.01 28.40 -5.44
N LYS A 16 -65.28 29.48 -5.16
CA LYS A 16 -65.65 30.33 -4.03
C LYS A 16 -65.00 31.70 -4.15
N ASP A 17 -65.88 32.67 -3.96
CA ASP A 17 -65.58 34.08 -3.81
C ASP A 17 -64.60 34.33 -2.67
N GLY A 18 -63.65 35.20 -2.95
CA GLY A 18 -62.68 35.74 -2.02
C GLY A 18 -62.12 37.05 -2.57
N SER A 19 -63.02 38.00 -2.84
CA SER A 19 -62.66 39.38 -3.16
C SER A 19 -61.96 40.01 -1.95
N PHE A 20 -60.65 40.19 -2.05
CA PHE A 20 -59.96 41.31 -1.41
C PHE A 20 -58.98 41.91 -2.41
N SER A 21 -59.45 42.93 -3.12
CA SER A 21 -58.58 43.97 -3.66
C SER A 21 -57.89 44.67 -2.48
N ASN A 22 -56.57 44.57 -2.41
CA ASN A 22 -55.66 45.67 -2.10
C ASN A 22 -54.25 45.12 -2.02
N THR A 23 -53.65 44.88 -3.18
CA THR A 23 -52.21 45.07 -3.31
C THR A 23 -52.07 46.23 -4.27
N SER A 24 -51.76 47.38 -3.67
CA SER A 24 -51.06 48.46 -4.36
C SER A 24 -49.81 47.82 -4.94
N GLY A 25 -49.90 47.39 -6.20
CA GLY A 25 -48.73 47.07 -6.99
C GLY A 25 -47.91 48.34 -7.02
N VAL A 26 -46.86 48.39 -6.20
CA VAL A 26 -45.75 49.31 -6.44
C VAL A 26 -45.13 48.81 -7.74
N THR A 27 -45.68 49.25 -8.86
CA THR A 27 -44.92 49.37 -10.10
C THR A 27 -43.76 50.28 -9.74
N TYR A 28 -42.60 49.68 -9.47
CA TYR A 28 -41.34 50.37 -9.58
C TYR A 28 -41.23 50.79 -11.05
N SER A 29 -41.75 51.98 -11.36
CA SER A 29 -41.43 52.68 -12.59
C SER A 29 -39.95 53.06 -12.46
N SER A 30 -39.09 52.10 -12.77
CA SER A 30 -37.65 52.28 -12.83
C SER A 30 -37.36 53.04 -14.11
N ASN A 31 -37.61 54.34 -14.08
CA ASN A 31 -37.16 55.27 -15.11
C ASN A 31 -35.65 55.51 -14.90
N LYS A 32 -34.86 54.43 -14.96
CA LYS A 32 -33.41 54.49 -14.84
C LYS A 32 -32.85 54.66 -16.24
N THR A 33 -32.06 55.72 -16.43
CA THR A 33 -31.35 55.94 -17.69
C THR A 33 -30.35 54.79 -17.90
N PRO A 34 -30.00 54.45 -19.16
CA PRO A 34 -29.05 53.36 -19.46
C PRO A 34 -27.68 53.50 -18.76
N GLU A 35 -27.37 54.71 -18.29
CA GLU A 35 -26.19 55.04 -17.51
C GLU A 35 -26.24 54.54 -16.06
N GLU A 36 -27.43 54.49 -15.44
CA GLU A 36 -27.64 54.06 -14.06
C GLU A 36 -27.65 52.52 -13.93
N LEU A 37 -28.20 51.82 -14.93
CA LEU A 37 -28.15 50.35 -15.02
C LEU A 37 -26.71 49.84 -15.22
N ALA A 38 -25.88 50.57 -15.97
CA ALA A 38 -24.46 50.24 -16.16
C ALA A 38 -23.60 50.47 -14.90
N ALA A 39 -24.02 51.38 -14.01
CA ALA A 39 -23.38 51.61 -12.72
C ALA A 39 -23.74 50.49 -11.70
N GLU A 40 -24.99 50.02 -11.70
CA GLU A 40 -25.44 48.91 -10.86
C GLU A 40 -24.76 47.58 -11.24
N ASP A 41 -24.59 47.29 -12.53
CA ASP A 41 -23.88 46.09 -12.99
C ASP A 41 -22.41 46.03 -12.54
N LYS A 42 -21.72 47.19 -12.48
CA LYS A 42 -20.36 47.27 -11.95
C LYS A 42 -20.30 47.01 -10.45
N LEU A 43 -21.31 47.46 -9.72
CA LEU A 43 -21.42 47.27 -8.26
C LEU A 43 -21.68 45.81 -7.92
N VAL A 44 -22.53 45.12 -8.68
CA VAL A 44 -22.78 43.67 -8.56
C VAL A 44 -21.54 42.86 -8.95
N ARG A 45 -20.78 43.31 -9.96
CA ARG A 45 -19.53 42.64 -10.36
C ARG A 45 -18.43 42.81 -9.30
N TYR A 46 -18.38 43.97 -8.65
CA TYR A 46 -17.45 44.24 -7.56
C TYR A 46 -17.76 43.42 -6.31
N SER A 47 -19.04 43.30 -5.92
CA SER A 47 -19.43 42.46 -4.78
C SER A 47 -19.14 40.97 -5.01
N ARG A 48 -19.36 40.48 -6.24
CA ARG A 48 -18.96 39.11 -6.64
C ARG A 48 -17.45 38.92 -6.58
N PHE A 49 -16.67 39.93 -6.97
CA PHE A 49 -15.21 39.89 -6.87
C PHE A 49 -14.73 39.87 -5.41
N CYS A 50 -15.35 40.65 -4.53
CA CYS A 50 -15.04 40.61 -3.10
C CYS A 50 -15.32 39.24 -2.48
N VAL A 51 -16.45 38.61 -2.80
CA VAL A 51 -16.77 37.25 -2.32
C VAL A 51 -15.79 36.21 -2.88
N ALA A 52 -15.41 36.33 -4.16
CA ALA A 52 -14.40 35.45 -4.74
C ALA A 52 -13.03 35.63 -4.05
N LEU A 53 -12.65 36.86 -3.70
CA LEU A 53 -11.41 37.16 -3.00
C LEU A 53 -11.42 36.56 -1.59
N THR A 54 -12.51 36.68 -0.84
CA THR A 54 -12.59 36.11 0.52
C THR A 54 -12.57 34.59 0.51
N LEU A 55 -13.20 33.96 -0.48
CA LEU A 55 -13.11 32.50 -0.69
C LEU A 55 -11.70 32.05 -1.06
N LEU A 56 -10.99 32.83 -1.88
CA LEU A 56 -9.61 32.52 -2.25
C LEU A 56 -8.70 32.63 -1.02
N ILE A 57 -8.87 33.68 -0.21
CA ILE A 57 -8.10 33.87 1.02
C ILE A 57 -8.40 32.74 2.01
N SER A 58 -9.66 32.38 2.23
CA SER A 58 -10.01 31.30 3.17
C SER A 58 -9.50 29.93 2.70
N ALA A 59 -9.55 29.66 1.40
CA ALA A 59 -8.98 28.44 0.84
C ALA A 59 -7.45 28.40 1.01
N ALA A 60 -6.75 29.51 0.74
CA ALA A 60 -5.31 29.60 0.89
C ALA A 60 -4.86 29.46 2.35
N THR A 61 -5.59 30.05 3.30
CA THR A 61 -5.27 29.93 4.73
C THR A 61 -5.49 28.50 5.23
N LEU A 62 -6.63 27.88 4.89
CA LEU A 62 -6.89 26.48 5.24
C LEU A 62 -5.85 25.54 4.65
N SER A 63 -5.48 25.73 3.38
CA SER A 63 -4.44 24.93 2.73
C SER A 63 -3.09 25.07 3.42
N THR A 64 -2.72 26.29 3.82
CA THR A 64 -1.43 26.54 4.48
C THR A 64 -1.39 25.94 5.89
N VAL A 65 -2.46 26.11 6.66
CA VAL A 65 -2.57 25.54 8.01
C VAL A 65 -2.56 24.01 7.94
N CYS A 66 -3.31 23.43 7.01
CA CYS A 66 -3.32 21.99 6.76
C CYS A 66 -1.90 21.50 6.41
N TYR A 67 -1.22 22.14 5.46
CA TYR A 67 0.14 21.78 5.08
C TYR A 67 1.12 21.81 6.27
N PHE A 68 1.10 22.85 7.09
CA PHE A 68 2.01 22.92 8.26
C PHE A 68 1.65 21.93 9.37
N ALA A 69 0.37 21.67 9.61
CA ALA A 69 -0.07 20.71 10.61
C ALA A 69 0.28 19.28 10.20
N PHE A 70 -0.09 18.89 8.98
CA PHE A 70 0.14 17.53 8.48
C PHE A 70 1.62 17.26 8.23
N ARG A 71 2.42 18.20 7.73
CA ARG A 71 3.85 17.94 7.46
C ARG A 71 4.62 17.48 8.71
N ASN A 72 4.31 18.06 9.87
CA ASN A 72 4.99 17.73 11.12
C ASN A 72 4.47 16.42 11.74
N GLU A 73 3.21 16.07 11.48
CA GLU A 73 2.63 14.80 11.91
C GLU A 73 3.08 13.65 11.00
N GLU A 74 3.09 13.86 9.68
CA GLU A 74 3.56 12.90 8.67
C GLU A 74 5.02 12.52 8.88
N GLU A 75 5.92 13.49 9.11
CA GLU A 75 7.34 13.20 9.30
C GLU A 75 7.58 12.35 10.56
N LYS A 76 6.89 12.64 11.66
CA LYS A 76 6.99 11.86 12.90
C LYS A 76 6.35 10.48 12.78
N HIS A 77 5.22 10.40 12.08
CA HIS A 77 4.53 9.14 11.84
C HIS A 77 5.38 8.23 10.96
N PHE A 78 5.94 8.77 9.89
CA PHE A 78 6.83 8.05 9.00
C PHE A 78 8.09 7.58 9.73
N GLU A 79 8.76 8.46 10.49
CA GLU A 79 9.96 8.08 11.24
C GLU A 79 9.66 6.99 12.27
N GLY A 80 8.51 7.10 12.96
CA GLY A 80 8.04 6.08 13.90
C GLY A 80 7.77 4.74 13.24
N GLU A 81 7.01 4.72 12.14
CA GLU A 81 6.71 3.50 11.39
C GLU A 81 7.97 2.89 10.77
N PHE A 82 8.87 3.73 10.24
CA PHE A 82 10.14 3.29 9.68
C PHE A 82 11.02 2.63 10.73
N HIS A 83 11.13 3.23 11.93
CA HIS A 83 11.89 2.63 13.03
C HIS A 83 11.28 1.31 13.50
N ILE A 84 9.96 1.24 13.67
CA ILE A 84 9.26 0.01 14.07
C ILE A 84 9.53 -1.10 13.06
N LEU A 85 9.36 -0.81 11.76
CA LEU A 85 9.57 -1.78 10.70
C LEU A 85 11.04 -2.20 10.59
N SER A 86 11.97 -1.25 10.75
CA SER A 86 13.41 -1.53 10.72
C SER A 86 13.83 -2.41 11.89
N ASP A 87 13.36 -2.11 13.09
CA ASP A 87 13.63 -2.92 14.28
C ASP A 87 13.02 -4.32 14.17
N GLU A 88 11.80 -4.41 13.63
CA GLU A 88 11.15 -5.69 13.36
C GLU A 88 11.97 -6.50 12.34
N LEU A 89 12.40 -5.88 11.24
CA LEU A 89 13.22 -6.53 10.22
C LEU A 89 14.56 -7.01 10.80
N ILE A 90 15.23 -6.20 11.61
CA ILE A 90 16.47 -6.58 12.29
C ILE A 90 16.23 -7.76 13.24
N ARG A 91 15.16 -7.71 14.06
CA ARG A 91 14.83 -8.82 14.98
C ARG A 91 14.49 -10.11 14.24
N LEU A 92 13.71 -10.02 13.16
CA LEU A 92 13.35 -11.17 12.33
C LEU A 92 14.59 -11.77 11.66
N SER A 93 15.47 -10.92 11.11
CA SER A 93 16.74 -11.32 10.52
C SER A 93 17.64 -12.02 11.52
N GLN A 94 17.86 -11.41 12.70
CA GLN A 94 18.67 -12.02 13.76
C GLN A 94 18.10 -13.36 14.24
N ARG A 95 16.78 -13.46 14.40
CA ARG A 95 16.13 -14.72 14.80
C ARG A 95 16.35 -15.80 13.75
N LYS A 96 16.12 -15.48 12.47
CA LYS A 96 16.31 -16.42 11.37
C LYS A 96 17.76 -16.85 11.24
N PHE A 97 18.69 -15.92 11.35
CA PHE A 97 20.12 -16.23 11.33
C PHE A 97 20.53 -17.17 12.48
N ASN A 98 20.07 -16.90 13.71
CA ASN A 98 20.36 -17.76 14.86
C ASN A 98 19.73 -19.15 14.74
N GLU A 99 18.51 -19.24 14.19
CA GLU A 99 17.84 -20.51 13.89
C GLU A 99 18.66 -21.33 12.89
N LEU A 100 19.15 -20.71 11.82
CA LEU A 100 20.02 -21.37 10.83
C LEU A 100 21.35 -21.83 11.40
N LEU A 101 22.00 -21.00 12.23
CA LEU A 101 23.25 -21.38 12.88
C LEU A 101 23.04 -22.53 13.87
N SER A 102 21.91 -22.55 14.57
CA SER A 102 21.57 -23.63 15.50
C SER A 102 21.42 -24.96 14.77
N GLU A 103 20.66 -24.99 13.67
CA GLU A 103 20.51 -26.21 12.85
C GLU A 103 21.84 -26.66 12.23
N MET A 104 22.63 -25.72 11.72
CA MET A 104 23.95 -26.04 11.17
C MET A 104 24.87 -26.64 12.25
N HIS A 105 24.78 -26.12 13.48
CA HIS A 105 25.51 -26.66 14.62
C HIS A 105 25.01 -28.06 15.00
N GLU A 106 23.70 -28.31 14.94
CA GLU A 106 23.12 -29.63 15.19
C GLU A 106 23.59 -30.65 14.14
N ILE A 107 23.54 -30.31 12.85
CA ILE A 107 24.07 -31.13 11.75
C ILE A 107 25.56 -31.45 11.98
N THR A 108 26.35 -30.44 12.33
CA THR A 108 27.80 -30.60 12.55
C THR A 108 28.08 -31.49 13.76
N THR A 109 27.35 -31.29 14.85
CA THR A 109 27.51 -32.05 16.09
C THR A 109 27.07 -33.50 15.90
N SER A 110 25.93 -33.71 15.25
CA SER A 110 25.42 -35.03 14.90
C SER A 110 26.41 -35.79 14.00
N THR A 111 26.88 -35.14 12.93
CA THR A 111 27.88 -35.71 12.02
C THR A 111 29.17 -36.07 12.77
N THR A 112 29.70 -35.15 13.57
CA THR A 112 30.93 -35.38 14.35
C THR A 112 30.75 -36.52 15.35
N SER A 113 29.59 -36.60 16.01
CA SER A 113 29.25 -37.67 16.94
C SER A 113 29.25 -39.03 16.26
N VAL A 114 28.60 -39.14 15.09
CA VAL A 114 28.58 -40.38 14.30
C VAL A 114 29.98 -40.77 13.85
N LEU A 115 30.72 -39.84 13.25
CA LEU A 115 32.09 -40.09 12.78
C LEU A 115 33.03 -40.51 13.92
N THR A 116 32.87 -39.90 15.10
CA THR A 116 33.63 -40.29 16.30
C THR A 116 33.23 -41.68 16.80
N ALA A 117 31.93 -42.00 16.80
CA ALA A 117 31.42 -43.28 17.26
C ALA A 117 31.89 -44.46 16.38
N ILE A 118 31.98 -44.26 15.06
CA ILE A 118 32.49 -45.27 14.13
C ILE A 118 34.01 -45.25 13.99
N GLN A 119 34.72 -44.37 14.71
CA GLN A 119 36.15 -44.15 14.58
C GLN A 119 36.58 -43.89 13.11
N ALA A 120 35.79 -43.08 12.40
CA ALA A 120 36.02 -42.76 11.00
C ALA A 120 37.42 -42.19 10.81
N GLN A 121 38.16 -42.75 9.86
CA GLN A 121 39.42 -42.20 9.39
C GLN A 121 39.21 -41.60 8.01
N TRP A 122 40.06 -40.65 7.63
CA TRP A 122 40.14 -40.21 6.24
C TRP A 122 40.27 -41.44 5.30
N PRO A 123 39.52 -41.53 4.19
CA PRO A 123 38.59 -40.55 3.58
C PRO A 123 37.12 -40.68 4.03
N GLN A 124 36.76 -41.51 5.00
CA GLN A 124 35.37 -41.84 5.38
C GLN A 124 34.64 -40.74 6.18
N VAL A 125 34.97 -39.47 5.93
CA VAL A 125 34.43 -38.30 6.62
C VAL A 125 33.26 -37.75 5.82
N THR A 126 32.12 -38.44 5.87
CA THR A 126 30.89 -38.05 5.16
C THR A 126 29.79 -37.62 6.13
N ILE A 127 28.87 -36.80 5.64
CA ILE A 127 27.66 -36.43 6.39
C ILE A 127 26.65 -37.58 6.25
N PRO A 128 26.27 -38.26 7.35
CA PRO A 128 25.25 -39.30 7.29
C PRO A 128 23.89 -38.68 6.95
N TYR A 129 23.09 -39.37 6.13
CA TYR A 129 21.75 -38.90 5.72
C TYR A 129 21.75 -37.48 5.12
N PHE A 130 22.80 -37.12 4.35
CA PHE A 130 22.97 -35.77 3.79
C PHE A 130 21.72 -35.27 3.04
N GLN A 131 21.02 -36.14 2.31
CA GLN A 131 19.81 -35.76 1.58
C GLN A 131 18.67 -35.36 2.51
N GLU A 132 18.43 -36.12 3.59
CA GLU A 132 17.37 -35.83 4.57
C GLU A 132 17.72 -34.58 5.39
N GLN A 133 18.98 -34.46 5.85
CA GLN A 133 19.45 -33.28 6.57
C GLN A 133 19.45 -32.04 5.68
N GLY A 134 19.77 -32.19 4.40
CA GLY A 134 19.72 -31.13 3.41
C GLY A 134 18.29 -30.68 3.09
N GLU A 135 17.32 -31.61 3.05
CA GLU A 135 15.90 -31.28 2.89
C GLU A 135 15.37 -30.53 4.11
N ALA A 136 15.70 -30.98 5.32
CA ALA A 136 15.37 -30.28 6.56
C ALA A 136 15.99 -28.87 6.58
N PHE A 137 17.27 -28.75 6.27
CA PHE A 137 17.96 -27.46 6.19
C PHE A 137 17.37 -26.55 5.10
N ARG A 138 17.00 -27.09 3.95
CA ARG A 138 16.34 -26.35 2.85
C ARG A 138 14.96 -25.87 3.25
N SER A 139 14.18 -26.67 3.96
CA SER A 139 12.86 -26.29 4.46
C SER A 139 12.93 -25.08 5.40
N LEU A 140 14.00 -24.99 6.20
CA LEU A 140 14.21 -23.88 7.12
C LEU A 140 14.81 -22.65 6.43
N SER A 141 15.88 -22.85 5.66
CA SER A 141 16.70 -21.78 5.08
C SER A 141 16.17 -21.22 3.76
N HIS A 142 15.25 -21.94 3.11
CA HIS A 142 14.86 -21.69 1.72
C HIS A 142 16.06 -21.67 0.75
N THR A 143 17.18 -22.30 1.14
CA THR A 143 18.39 -22.34 0.34
C THR A 143 18.16 -23.23 -0.88
N GLU A 144 18.57 -22.75 -2.06
CA GLU A 144 18.43 -23.50 -3.30
C GLU A 144 19.40 -24.69 -3.38
N LEU A 145 20.60 -24.52 -2.81
CA LEU A 145 21.69 -25.47 -2.89
C LEU A 145 22.50 -25.54 -1.59
N MET A 146 22.62 -26.74 -1.03
CA MET A 146 23.55 -27.06 0.06
C MET A 146 24.67 -27.94 -0.49
N ILE A 147 25.92 -27.59 -0.23
CA ILE A 147 27.10 -28.34 -0.69
C ILE A 147 27.97 -28.66 0.52
N PHE A 148 28.40 -29.91 0.61
CA PHE A 148 29.44 -30.33 1.55
C PHE A 148 30.78 -30.45 0.81
N THR A 149 31.78 -29.70 1.26
CA THR A 149 33.14 -29.70 0.67
C THR A 149 34.15 -30.09 1.74
N PRO A 150 34.52 -31.39 1.86
CA PRO A 150 35.54 -31.81 2.81
C PRO A 150 36.91 -31.28 2.39
N ASN A 151 37.80 -31.09 3.38
CA ASN A 151 39.19 -30.76 3.10
C ASN A 151 39.94 -32.02 2.67
N VAL A 152 40.36 -32.07 1.40
CA VAL A 152 40.98 -33.24 0.76
C VAL A 152 42.51 -33.10 0.80
N ASN A 153 43.18 -34.01 1.53
CA ASN A 153 44.65 -34.05 1.57
C ASN A 153 45.24 -34.91 0.44
N ASP A 154 44.58 -36.02 0.11
CA ASP A 154 44.92 -36.92 -1.00
C ASP A 154 43.69 -37.05 -1.90
N ALA A 155 43.81 -36.53 -3.12
CA ALA A 155 42.72 -36.49 -4.08
C ALA A 155 42.45 -37.87 -4.71
N GLU A 156 43.46 -38.72 -4.85
CA GLU A 156 43.31 -40.02 -5.49
C GLU A 156 42.56 -40.99 -4.57
N GLU A 157 42.91 -40.98 -3.28
CA GLU A 157 42.20 -41.75 -2.24
C GLU A 157 40.74 -41.28 -2.10
N TRP A 158 40.50 -39.96 -2.13
CA TRP A 158 39.15 -39.39 -2.07
C TRP A 158 38.30 -39.74 -3.30
N GLU A 159 38.89 -39.71 -4.50
CA GLU A 159 38.17 -40.05 -5.73
C GLU A 159 37.72 -41.52 -5.73
N GLN A 160 38.61 -42.45 -5.35
CA GLN A 160 38.29 -43.86 -5.21
C GLN A 160 37.16 -44.11 -4.20
N TYR A 161 37.22 -43.43 -3.04
CA TYR A 161 36.17 -43.51 -2.03
C TYR A 161 34.83 -42.96 -2.56
N SER A 162 34.83 -41.78 -3.19
CA SER A 162 33.61 -41.13 -3.69
C SER A 162 32.90 -41.94 -4.77
N GLN A 163 33.62 -42.63 -5.64
CA GLN A 163 33.04 -43.53 -6.65
C GLN A 163 32.38 -44.74 -6.00
N SER A 164 32.99 -45.30 -4.94
CA SER A 164 32.42 -46.43 -4.21
C SER A 164 31.13 -46.07 -3.45
N GLU A 165 31.07 -44.86 -2.88
CA GLU A 165 29.93 -44.40 -2.07
C GLU A 165 28.77 -43.86 -2.92
N SER A 166 29.07 -43.21 -4.05
CA SER A 166 28.04 -42.65 -4.95
C SER A 166 27.22 -43.70 -5.72
N GLY A 167 27.54 -44.99 -5.56
CA GLY A 167 26.87 -46.08 -6.28
C GLY A 167 27.15 -46.07 -7.79
N ILE A 168 28.10 -45.24 -8.26
CA ILE A 168 28.59 -45.24 -9.65
C ILE A 168 29.77 -46.20 -9.73
N ALA A 169 29.51 -47.48 -9.47
CA ALA A 169 30.44 -48.56 -9.80
C ALA A 169 30.15 -49.01 -11.24
N ASN A 170 31.17 -48.98 -12.11
CA ASN A 170 31.16 -49.71 -13.38
C ASN A 170 31.12 -51.23 -13.13
#